data_AF-A0A7K7TSL6-F1
#
_entry.id   AF-A0A7K7TSL6-F1
#
_cell.length_a   1.000
_cell.length_b   1.000
_cell.length_c   1.000
_cell.angle_alpha   90.00
_cell.angle_beta   90.00
_cell.angle_gamma   90.00
#
_symmetry.space_group_name_H-M   'P 1'
#
loop_
_entity.id
_entity.type
_entity.pdbx_description
1 polymer ?
#
loop_
_entity_poly.entity_id
_entity_poly.type
_entity_poly.pdbx_seq_one_letter_code
_entity_poly.pdbx_strand_id
1 'polypeptide(L)'
;KFEFNPKDGIDNPALSLAEDTDGEGVGEPRFYLLSKGSTETFGFCLHEELGCQGHIVRQVELGGLAQRRGLQDGDRLLQVNGYFVDHMDHRRVVQKIKASGNQVLLAVLDGDSYETAKALGRDLSQMLPADIRPRLCHITRDKSGFGFSVSGPEGVKGTFQLSVQQDGPAERAGVPPGSWLLELNGASVRSYSHTRLARKVHGPGVGGWGTRAGNVTEHPAFPIQLKQSGSKVTLLVASSAVEEFYRLRGLRVTAALADTSWLPFKVRELHMVKGPAGYGFLLKEGDCSSGATGQFLWDVDEGLPAEQAGMKEGDRLLAVNGESIEGLDHQQTVLRICARDEQVTLLVIDPAGDEFYQSVGFGDPAWSCP
;
A
#
# COMPACT_ATOMS: atom_id res chain seq x y z
N LYS A 1 52.97 -6.11 18.05
CA LYS A 1 52.55 -7.38 17.44
C LYS A 1 51.04 -7.41 17.48
N PHE A 2 50.39 -7.29 16.33
CA PHE A 2 48.93 -7.33 16.20
C PHE A 2 48.55 -8.79 15.90
N GLU A 3 47.70 -9.41 16.71
CA GLU A 3 47.23 -10.77 16.51
C GLU A 3 45.84 -10.75 15.87
N PHE A 4 45.73 -11.39 14.70
CA PHE A 4 44.52 -11.47 13.90
C PHE A 4 43.75 -12.75 14.26
N ASN A 5 42.49 -12.61 14.69
CA ASN A 5 41.57 -13.72 14.98
C ASN A 5 40.55 -13.88 13.85
N PRO A 6 40.63 -14.92 12.99
CA PRO A 6 39.76 -15.09 11.82
C PRO A 6 38.32 -15.53 12.13
N LYS A 7 37.92 -15.61 13.40
CA LYS A 7 36.54 -15.98 13.82
C LYS A 7 35.64 -14.78 14.14
N ASP A 8 36.22 -13.61 14.36
CA ASP A 8 35.48 -12.37 14.55
C ASP A 8 35.41 -11.69 13.19
N GLY A 9 34.33 -11.94 12.45
CA GLY A 9 34.11 -11.37 11.13
C GLY A 9 34.33 -9.85 11.15
N ILE A 10 35.06 -9.34 10.17
CA ILE A 10 35.29 -7.91 10.01
C ILE A 10 33.91 -7.28 9.74
N ASP A 11 33.39 -6.50 10.69
CA ASP A 11 32.38 -5.49 10.39
C ASP A 11 33.00 -4.61 9.32
N ASN A 12 32.50 -4.76 8.10
CA ASN A 12 32.84 -3.91 6.98
C ASN A 12 31.88 -2.73 7.06
N PRO A 13 32.24 -1.58 7.68
CA PRO A 13 31.55 -0.36 7.33
C PRO A 13 31.86 -0.20 5.85
N ALA A 14 30.85 -0.34 5.00
CA ALA A 14 30.96 0.08 3.62
C ALA A 14 31.24 1.58 3.64
N LEU A 15 32.52 1.94 3.74
CA LEU A 15 33.08 3.22 3.35
C LEU A 15 32.78 3.31 1.86
N SER A 16 31.60 3.84 1.55
CA SER A 16 31.38 4.51 0.28
C SER A 16 32.32 5.71 0.32
N LEU A 17 33.53 5.50 -0.21
CA LEU A 17 34.33 6.58 -0.76
C LEU A 17 33.51 7.12 -1.93
N ALA A 18 32.56 8.01 -1.62
CA ALA A 18 32.17 8.99 -2.60
C ALA A 18 33.44 9.80 -2.85
N GLU A 19 33.94 9.70 -4.07
CA GLU A 19 34.88 10.69 -4.57
C GLU A 19 34.25 12.06 -4.31
N ASP A 20 34.95 12.91 -3.55
CA ASP A 20 34.68 14.34 -3.44
C ASP A 20 34.77 14.92 -4.86
N THR A 21 33.69 14.77 -5.60
CA THR A 21 33.39 15.56 -6.77
C THR A 21 32.66 16.76 -6.22
N ASP A 22 33.40 17.86 -6.05
CA ASP A 22 32.88 19.22 -5.95
C ASP A 22 32.13 19.56 -7.26
N GLY A 23 31.04 18.84 -7.52
CA GLY A 23 30.06 19.14 -8.54
C GLY A 23 28.95 19.92 -7.86
N GLU A 24 28.70 21.14 -8.33
CA GLU A 24 27.49 21.93 -8.10
C GLU A 24 26.25 21.20 -8.66
N GLY A 25 25.98 19.99 -8.17
CA GLY A 25 24.91 19.11 -8.58
C GLY A 25 23.85 19.03 -7.49
N VAL A 26 22.59 19.16 -7.89
CA VAL A 26 21.46 18.82 -7.03
C VAL A 26 21.58 17.34 -6.64
N GLY A 27 21.56 17.04 -5.34
CA GLY A 27 21.59 15.66 -4.83
C GLY A 27 20.43 14.79 -5.33
N GLU A 28 20.56 13.47 -5.18
CA GLU A 28 19.52 12.54 -5.61
C GLU A 28 18.46 12.29 -4.51
N PRO A 29 17.18 12.09 -4.88
CA PRO A 29 16.14 11.71 -3.93
C PRO A 29 16.42 10.36 -3.26
N ARG A 30 16.27 10.31 -1.94
CA ARG A 30 16.43 9.11 -1.10
C ARG A 30 15.08 8.53 -0.74
N PHE A 31 15.01 7.20 -0.63
CA PHE A 31 13.76 6.47 -0.38
C PHE A 31 13.81 5.70 0.93
N TYR A 32 12.82 5.92 1.80
CA TYR A 32 12.74 5.31 3.12
C TYR A 32 11.42 4.57 3.31
N LEU A 33 11.49 3.24 3.40
CA LEU A 33 10.36 2.43 3.86
C LEU A 33 10.41 2.30 5.37
N LEU A 34 9.57 3.06 6.06
CA LEU A 34 9.41 2.98 7.51
C LEU A 34 8.35 1.94 7.85
N SER A 35 8.56 1.19 8.94
CA SER A 35 7.60 0.20 9.43
C SER A 35 7.58 0.26 10.95
N LYS A 36 6.40 0.50 11.51
CA LYS A 36 6.21 0.73 12.95
C LYS A 36 5.27 -0.32 13.55
N GLY A 37 5.38 -0.55 14.85
CA GLY A 37 4.37 -1.28 15.62
C GLY A 37 3.05 -0.48 15.75
N SER A 38 2.01 -1.12 16.32
CA SER A 38 0.72 -0.47 16.57
C SER A 38 0.80 0.73 17.53
N THR A 39 1.71 0.68 18.50
CA THR A 39 1.90 1.73 19.52
C THR A 39 3.11 2.63 19.28
N GLU A 40 3.90 2.36 18.23
CA GLU A 40 5.10 3.13 17.89
C GLU A 40 4.73 4.26 16.90
N THR A 41 5.50 5.35 16.92
CA THR A 41 5.45 6.42 15.90
C THR A 41 6.52 6.17 14.83
N PHE A 42 6.50 6.92 13.73
CA PHE A 42 7.60 6.85 12.76
C PHE A 42 8.89 7.57 13.23
N GLY A 43 8.84 8.30 14.36
CA GLY A 43 9.99 8.97 14.96
C GLY A 43 10.45 10.25 14.27
N PHE A 44 9.52 11.02 13.70
CA PHE A 44 9.80 12.35 13.13
C PHE A 44 8.54 13.23 13.16
N CYS A 45 8.73 14.54 13.05
CA CYS A 45 7.67 15.52 12.83
C CYS A 45 7.79 16.12 11.42
N LEU A 46 6.65 16.46 10.83
CA LEU A 46 6.58 17.19 9.57
C LEU A 46 6.19 18.64 9.88
N HIS A 47 6.97 19.60 9.38
CA HIS A 47 6.77 21.02 9.61
C HIS A 47 6.58 21.76 8.29
N GLU A 48 5.80 22.84 8.34
CA GLU A 48 5.74 23.89 7.33
C GLU A 48 6.28 25.16 7.98
N GLU A 49 7.40 25.66 7.47
CA GLU A 49 8.11 26.82 8.04
C GLU A 49 7.83 28.07 7.21
N LEU A 50 7.51 29.19 7.87
CA LEU A 50 7.26 30.48 7.22
C LEU A 50 8.46 30.89 6.36
N GLY A 51 8.21 31.06 5.05
CA GLY A 51 9.23 31.47 4.09
C GLY A 51 10.01 30.32 3.44
N CYS A 52 9.79 29.08 3.86
CA CYS A 52 10.36 27.88 3.25
C CYS A 52 9.31 27.19 2.37
N GLN A 53 9.74 26.66 1.21
CA GLN A 53 8.87 25.82 0.38
C GLN A 53 8.94 24.35 0.80
N GLY A 54 7.86 23.62 0.55
CA GLY A 54 7.74 22.18 0.76
C GLY A 54 7.50 21.80 2.22
N HIS A 55 7.59 20.49 2.49
CA HIS A 55 7.35 19.94 3.83
C HIS A 55 8.65 19.41 4.42
N ILE A 56 8.97 19.88 5.62
CA ILE A 56 10.29 19.71 6.24
C ILE A 56 10.21 18.64 7.31
N VAL A 57 11.11 17.67 7.26
CA VAL A 57 11.33 16.72 8.34
C VAL A 57 12.10 17.42 9.47
N ARG A 58 11.56 17.33 10.68
CA ARG A 58 12.14 17.89 11.92
C ARG A 58 11.96 16.92 13.07
N GLN A 59 12.69 17.16 14.15
CA GLN A 59 12.55 16.39 15.39
C GLN A 59 12.68 14.88 15.16
N VAL A 60 13.63 14.48 14.32
CA VAL A 60 13.95 13.07 14.12
C VAL A 60 14.44 12.49 15.45
N GLU A 61 13.70 11.55 15.99
CA GLU A 61 13.95 10.95 17.29
C GLU A 61 15.26 10.18 17.30
N LEU A 62 16.12 10.45 18.28
CA LEU A 62 17.37 9.72 18.46
C LEU A 62 17.10 8.25 18.74
N GLY A 63 17.67 7.37 17.91
CA GLY A 63 17.42 5.94 17.93
C GLY A 63 16.06 5.52 17.38
N GLY A 64 15.22 6.45 16.91
CA GLY A 64 13.88 6.16 16.35
C GLY A 64 13.91 5.50 14.97
N LEU A 65 12.75 5.11 14.46
CA LEU A 65 12.63 4.43 13.15
C LEU A 65 13.16 5.26 11.99
N ALA A 66 12.76 6.53 11.91
CA ALA A 66 13.23 7.48 10.92
C ALA A 66 14.78 7.57 10.91
N GLN A 67 15.38 7.83 12.08
CA GLN A 67 16.83 7.98 12.19
C GLN A 67 17.59 6.72 11.82
N ARG A 68 17.13 5.54 12.28
CA ARG A 68 17.75 4.24 11.96
C ARG A 68 17.72 3.92 10.46
N ARG A 69 16.80 4.55 9.71
CA ARG A 69 16.77 4.45 8.25
C ARG A 69 17.57 5.54 7.55
N GLY A 70 18.09 6.51 8.29
CA GLY A 70 18.93 7.59 7.78
C GLY A 70 18.16 8.85 7.39
N LEU A 71 16.90 8.99 7.80
CA LEU A 71 16.15 10.24 7.65
C LEU A 71 16.73 11.29 8.60
N GLN A 72 16.85 12.54 8.14
CA GLN A 72 17.52 13.61 8.89
C GLN A 72 16.65 14.86 9.01
N ASP A 73 16.90 15.65 10.06
CA ASP A 73 16.33 16.98 10.20
C ASP A 73 16.77 17.86 9.02
N GLY A 74 15.82 18.55 8.41
CA GLY A 74 16.05 19.40 7.23
C GLY A 74 15.69 18.72 5.90
N ASP A 75 15.53 17.39 5.87
CA ASP A 75 15.07 16.68 4.67
C ASP A 75 13.69 17.21 4.22
N ARG A 76 13.52 17.31 2.90
CA ARG A 76 12.31 17.80 2.23
C ARG A 76 11.55 16.64 1.63
N LEU A 77 10.29 16.49 2.04
CA LEU A 77 9.44 15.40 1.60
C LEU A 77 8.88 15.65 0.19
N LEU A 78 9.24 14.77 -0.76
CA LEU A 78 8.82 14.86 -2.16
C LEU A 78 7.68 13.90 -2.51
N GLN A 79 7.69 12.67 -1.97
CA GLN A 79 6.62 11.68 -2.18
C GLN A 79 6.23 10.94 -0.90
N VAL A 80 4.94 10.57 -0.82
CA VAL A 80 4.39 9.63 0.16
C VAL A 80 3.67 8.51 -0.59
N ASN A 81 4.15 7.28 -0.44
CA ASN A 81 3.64 6.07 -1.12
C ASN A 81 3.46 6.28 -2.64
N GLY A 82 4.41 6.97 -3.29
CA GLY A 82 4.39 7.26 -4.73
C GLY A 82 3.53 8.46 -5.16
N TYR A 83 2.81 9.11 -4.26
CA TYR A 83 2.14 10.39 -4.54
C TYR A 83 3.11 11.53 -4.35
N PHE A 84 3.26 12.40 -5.35
CA PHE A 84 4.04 13.63 -5.24
C PHE A 84 3.34 14.64 -4.32
N VAL A 85 4.05 15.16 -3.32
CA VAL A 85 3.44 15.96 -2.24
C VAL A 85 4.00 17.37 -2.09
N ASP A 86 5.02 17.76 -2.86
CA ASP A 86 5.70 19.05 -2.69
C ASP A 86 4.79 20.29 -2.79
N HIS A 87 3.73 20.20 -3.61
CA HIS A 87 2.76 21.27 -3.82
C HIS A 87 1.43 21.05 -3.09
N MET A 88 1.35 20.05 -2.23
CA MET A 88 0.13 19.73 -1.50
C MET A 88 0.02 20.57 -0.23
N ASP A 89 -1.20 20.81 0.24
CA ASP A 89 -1.40 21.41 1.55
C ASP A 89 -0.80 20.52 2.64
N HIS A 90 -0.09 21.13 3.59
CA HIS A 90 0.57 20.42 4.69
C HIS A 90 -0.34 19.43 5.41
N ARG A 91 -1.58 19.85 5.71
CA ARG A 91 -2.60 18.99 6.34
C ARG A 91 -2.87 17.72 5.52
N ARG A 92 -2.93 17.83 4.21
CA ARG A 92 -3.21 16.68 3.32
C ARG A 92 -2.04 15.71 3.28
N VAL A 93 -0.81 16.22 3.34
CA VAL A 93 0.40 15.38 3.42
C VAL A 93 0.46 14.63 4.75
N VAL A 94 0.20 15.30 5.86
CA VAL A 94 0.09 14.66 7.18
C VAL A 94 -0.99 13.58 7.18
N GLN A 95 -2.15 13.85 6.57
CA GLN A 95 -3.21 12.84 6.42
C GLN A 95 -2.74 11.64 5.62
N LYS A 96 -2.00 11.82 4.51
CA LYS A 96 -1.46 10.69 3.71
C LYS A 96 -0.45 9.84 4.50
N ILE A 97 0.42 10.45 5.29
CA ILE A 97 1.38 9.71 6.13
C ILE A 97 0.64 8.94 7.23
N LYS A 98 -0.29 9.59 7.94
CA LYS A 98 -1.13 8.93 8.96
C LYS A 98 -1.94 7.80 8.33
N ALA A 99 -2.40 8.03 7.11
CA ALA A 99 -3.12 7.04 6.33
C ALA A 99 -2.27 5.86 5.89
N SER A 100 -0.95 5.92 5.95
CA SER A 100 -0.13 4.77 5.59
C SER A 100 -0.17 3.66 6.66
N GLY A 101 -0.85 3.88 7.79
CA GLY A 101 -0.96 2.92 8.88
C GLY A 101 0.41 2.60 9.46
N ASN A 102 0.81 1.32 9.42
CA ASN A 102 2.07 0.87 9.99
C ASN A 102 3.25 0.89 9.03
N GLN A 103 3.05 1.18 7.73
CA GLN A 103 4.14 1.20 6.76
C GLN A 103 4.00 2.38 5.79
N VAL A 104 5.04 3.20 5.68
CA VAL A 104 5.07 4.34 4.76
C VAL A 104 6.36 4.35 3.96
N LEU A 105 6.24 4.57 2.65
CA LEU A 105 7.37 4.84 1.76
C LEU A 105 7.48 6.35 1.52
N LEU A 106 8.57 6.94 1.97
CA LEU A 106 8.88 8.35 1.76
C LEU A 106 9.95 8.49 0.68
N ALA A 107 9.80 9.45 -0.22
CA ALA A 107 10.91 9.97 -1.03
C ALA A 107 11.26 11.37 -0.53
N VAL A 108 12.51 11.61 -0.19
CA VAL A 108 12.98 12.89 0.34
C VAL A 108 14.22 13.37 -0.40
N LEU A 109 14.44 14.68 -0.38
CA LEU A 109 15.65 15.33 -0.85
C LEU A 109 16.26 16.08 0.34
N ASP A 110 17.59 16.15 0.45
CA ASP A 110 18.19 16.99 1.49
C ASP A 110 17.83 18.47 1.26
N GLY A 111 17.85 19.24 2.35
CA GLY A 111 17.42 20.64 2.34
C GLY A 111 18.20 21.49 1.33
N ASP A 112 19.53 21.38 1.30
CA ASP A 112 20.38 22.20 0.43
C ASP A 112 20.15 21.87 -1.05
N SER A 113 20.05 20.59 -1.40
CA SER A 113 19.71 20.15 -2.75
C SER A 113 18.31 20.59 -3.17
N TYR A 114 17.34 20.57 -2.25
CA TYR A 114 16.00 21.05 -2.53
C TYR A 114 15.97 22.54 -2.85
N GLU A 115 16.60 23.37 -2.01
CA GLU A 115 16.65 24.81 -2.24
C GLU A 115 17.39 25.13 -3.56
N THR A 116 18.49 24.40 -3.84
CA THR A 116 19.22 24.51 -5.11
C THR A 116 18.35 24.14 -6.31
N ALA A 117 17.59 23.03 -6.22
CA ALA A 117 16.70 22.59 -7.29
C ALA A 117 15.58 23.61 -7.55
N LYS A 118 15.00 24.19 -6.48
CA LYS A 118 13.99 25.24 -6.58
C LYS A 118 14.54 26.52 -7.18
N ALA A 119 15.73 26.96 -6.76
CA ALA A 119 16.39 28.15 -7.31
C ALA A 119 16.69 28.00 -8.81
N LEU A 120 17.02 26.78 -9.25
CA LEU A 120 17.23 26.44 -10.66
C LEU A 120 15.93 26.22 -11.44
N GLY A 121 14.76 26.31 -10.81
CA GLY A 121 13.46 26.06 -11.43
C GLY A 121 13.28 24.61 -11.92
N ARG A 122 13.96 23.64 -11.30
CA ARG A 122 13.83 22.23 -11.67
C ARG A 122 12.47 21.68 -11.26
N ASP A 123 11.90 20.86 -12.13
CA ASP A 123 10.72 20.08 -11.79
C ASP A 123 11.13 18.88 -10.93
N LEU A 124 10.88 18.99 -9.63
CA LEU A 124 11.21 17.95 -8.65
C LEU A 124 10.48 16.63 -8.93
N SER A 125 9.35 16.65 -9.62
CA SER A 125 8.61 15.43 -9.98
C SER A 125 9.38 14.59 -11.00
N GLN A 126 10.17 15.22 -11.87
CA GLN A 126 11.00 14.54 -12.88
C GLN A 126 12.25 13.88 -12.30
N MET A 127 12.61 14.23 -11.05
CA MET A 127 13.69 13.56 -10.31
C MET A 127 13.24 12.22 -9.71
N LEU A 128 11.94 11.93 -9.75
CA LEU A 128 11.34 10.77 -9.12
C LEU A 128 10.90 9.75 -10.19
N PRO A 129 10.94 8.45 -9.87
CA PRO A 129 10.39 7.43 -10.74
C PRO A 129 8.89 7.64 -10.94
N ALA A 130 8.42 7.48 -12.19
CA ALA A 130 7.04 7.78 -12.58
C ALA A 130 5.98 6.89 -11.90
N ASP A 131 6.29 5.60 -11.68
CA ASP A 131 5.43 4.68 -10.96
C ASP A 131 6.27 3.68 -10.16
N ILE A 132 6.08 3.68 -8.85
CA ILE A 132 6.74 2.78 -7.89
C ILE A 132 5.73 1.98 -7.07
N ARG A 133 4.45 2.00 -7.46
CA ARG A 133 3.41 1.34 -6.68
C ARG A 133 3.14 -0.05 -7.25
N PRO A 134 3.26 -1.13 -6.46
CA PRO A 134 2.69 -2.40 -6.87
C PRO A 134 1.18 -2.25 -7.02
N ARG A 135 0.52 -3.16 -7.73
CA ARG A 135 -0.93 -3.15 -7.90
C ARG A 135 -1.56 -4.28 -7.11
N LEU A 136 -2.63 -3.98 -6.39
CA LEU A 136 -3.49 -5.00 -5.82
C LEU A 136 -4.67 -5.23 -6.77
N CYS A 137 -4.77 -6.43 -7.32
CA CYS A 137 -5.80 -6.77 -8.29
C CYS A 137 -6.72 -7.84 -7.70
N HIS A 138 -8.02 -7.60 -7.73
CA HIS A 138 -9.03 -8.58 -7.32
C HIS A 138 -9.79 -9.09 -8.55
N ILE A 139 -9.59 -10.36 -8.86
CA ILE A 139 -10.07 -10.97 -10.11
C ILE A 139 -11.21 -11.92 -9.78
N THR A 140 -12.36 -11.71 -10.42
CA THR A 140 -13.46 -12.68 -10.42
C THR A 140 -13.39 -13.51 -11.68
N ARG A 141 -13.37 -14.84 -11.54
CA ARG A 141 -13.28 -15.74 -12.71
C ARG A 141 -14.57 -15.71 -13.53
N ASP A 142 -14.46 -15.85 -14.84
CA ASP A 142 -15.60 -16.13 -15.71
C ASP A 142 -15.56 -17.58 -16.24
N LYS A 143 -16.34 -17.87 -17.29
CA LYS A 143 -16.38 -19.21 -17.91
C LYS A 143 -15.03 -19.67 -18.47
N SER A 144 -14.13 -18.75 -18.79
CA SER A 144 -12.78 -19.00 -19.30
C SER A 144 -11.71 -19.13 -18.19
N GLY A 145 -12.08 -18.89 -16.93
CA GLY A 145 -11.16 -18.87 -15.79
C GLY A 145 -10.83 -17.44 -15.36
N PHE A 146 -9.62 -17.22 -14.85
CA PHE A 146 -9.19 -15.88 -14.39
C PHE A 146 -8.54 -15.04 -15.50
N GLY A 147 -8.30 -15.58 -16.70
CA GLY A 147 -7.66 -14.84 -17.79
C GLY A 147 -6.17 -14.54 -17.58
N PHE A 148 -5.47 -15.35 -16.78
CA PHE A 148 -4.00 -15.27 -16.67
C PHE A 148 -3.37 -16.63 -16.43
N SER A 149 -2.07 -16.72 -16.69
CA SER A 149 -1.23 -17.85 -16.36
C SER A 149 0.07 -17.40 -15.70
N VAL A 150 0.68 -18.29 -14.93
CA VAL A 150 1.93 -18.01 -14.21
C VAL A 150 3.07 -18.82 -14.81
N SER A 151 4.17 -18.17 -15.16
CA SER A 151 5.44 -18.78 -15.53
C SER A 151 6.52 -18.42 -14.51
N GLY A 152 7.58 -19.22 -14.42
CA GLY A 152 8.72 -18.94 -13.55
C GLY A 152 9.91 -19.83 -13.92
N PRO A 153 11.15 -19.36 -13.70
CA PRO A 153 12.33 -20.16 -14.01
C PRO A 153 12.39 -21.42 -13.15
N GLU A 154 12.74 -22.54 -13.78
CA GLU A 154 12.79 -23.83 -13.09
C GLU A 154 13.86 -23.81 -11.97
N GLY A 155 13.53 -24.39 -10.81
CA GLY A 155 14.41 -24.40 -9.64
C GLY A 155 14.48 -23.08 -8.84
N VAL A 156 13.99 -21.96 -9.39
CA VAL A 156 14.00 -20.67 -8.70
C VAL A 156 12.69 -20.48 -7.93
N LYS A 157 12.80 -20.26 -6.61
CA LYS A 157 11.64 -19.99 -5.76
C LYS A 157 11.24 -18.52 -5.85
N GLY A 158 9.93 -18.25 -5.77
CA GLY A 158 9.42 -16.89 -5.58
C GLY A 158 9.48 -15.96 -6.78
N THR A 159 9.93 -16.43 -7.93
CA THR A 159 10.10 -15.64 -9.14
C THR A 159 9.04 -16.10 -10.15
N PHE A 160 7.95 -15.34 -10.24
CA PHE A 160 6.78 -15.72 -11.01
C PHE A 160 6.29 -14.54 -11.84
N GLN A 161 6.19 -14.72 -13.15
CA GLN A 161 5.70 -13.73 -14.09
C GLN A 161 4.31 -14.12 -14.59
N LEU A 162 3.44 -13.12 -14.79
CA LEU A 162 2.08 -13.30 -15.26
C LEU A 162 1.99 -13.06 -16.76
N SER A 163 1.43 -14.03 -17.48
CA SER A 163 0.92 -13.84 -18.83
C SER A 163 -0.59 -13.63 -18.75
N VAL A 164 -1.05 -12.45 -19.18
CA VAL A 164 -2.44 -12.00 -19.07
C VAL A 164 -3.11 -12.13 -20.43
N GLN A 165 -4.31 -12.69 -20.44
CA GLN A 165 -5.13 -12.81 -21.64
C GLN A 165 -5.79 -11.48 -21.96
N GLN A 166 -5.68 -11.04 -23.21
CA GLN A 166 -6.38 -9.87 -23.74
C GLN A 166 -7.89 -10.01 -23.56
N ASP A 167 -8.52 -8.93 -23.11
CA ASP A 167 -9.93 -8.83 -22.75
C ASP A 167 -10.38 -9.82 -21.67
N GLY A 168 -9.44 -10.49 -21.00
CA GLY A 168 -9.72 -11.48 -19.94
C GLY A 168 -10.03 -10.84 -18.59
N PRO A 169 -10.57 -11.62 -17.62
CA PRO A 169 -10.87 -11.11 -16.28
C PRO A 169 -9.70 -10.42 -15.57
N ALA A 170 -8.48 -10.96 -15.69
CA ALA A 170 -7.29 -10.37 -15.09
C ALA A 170 -6.96 -8.99 -15.65
N GLU A 171 -7.03 -8.80 -16.97
CA GLU A 171 -6.78 -7.50 -17.59
C GLU A 171 -7.84 -6.48 -17.16
N ARG A 172 -9.11 -6.88 -17.16
CA ARG A 172 -10.22 -6.03 -16.68
C ARG A 172 -10.09 -5.67 -15.19
N ALA A 173 -9.46 -6.52 -14.40
CA ALA A 173 -9.15 -6.28 -12.99
C ALA A 173 -7.82 -5.49 -12.78
N GLY A 174 -7.19 -5.01 -13.85
CA GLY A 174 -6.03 -4.13 -13.78
C GLY A 174 -4.67 -4.81 -13.69
N VAL A 175 -4.60 -6.14 -13.88
CA VAL A 175 -3.33 -6.88 -13.84
C VAL A 175 -2.49 -6.50 -15.06
N PRO A 176 -1.30 -5.90 -14.88
CA PRO A 176 -0.45 -5.56 -16.01
C PRO A 176 0.11 -6.83 -16.69
N PRO A 177 0.07 -6.94 -18.02
CA PRO A 177 0.73 -8.02 -18.73
C PRO A 177 2.24 -8.08 -18.42
N GLY A 178 2.78 -9.27 -18.22
CA GLY A 178 4.21 -9.45 -17.91
C GLY A 178 4.62 -9.02 -16.50
N SER A 179 3.68 -8.69 -15.62
CA SER A 179 3.96 -8.33 -14.23
C SER A 179 4.45 -9.51 -13.39
N TRP A 180 5.21 -9.20 -12.34
CA TRP A 180 5.69 -10.13 -11.34
C TRP A 180 4.63 -10.35 -10.26
N LEU A 181 4.37 -11.62 -9.92
CA LEU A 181 3.51 -12.01 -8.81
C LEU A 181 4.30 -11.96 -7.49
N LEU A 182 3.85 -11.14 -6.55
CA LEU A 182 4.47 -10.94 -5.25
C LEU A 182 3.70 -11.66 -4.12
N GLU A 183 2.37 -11.61 -4.18
CA GLU A 183 1.47 -12.27 -3.24
C GLU A 183 0.25 -12.86 -3.94
N LEU A 184 -0.24 -13.98 -3.41
CA LEU A 184 -1.46 -14.66 -3.84
C LEU A 184 -2.37 -14.83 -2.62
N ASN A 185 -3.55 -14.19 -2.65
CA ASN A 185 -4.53 -14.16 -1.56
C ASN A 185 -3.88 -13.77 -0.21
N GLY A 186 -3.12 -12.67 -0.20
CA GLY A 186 -2.41 -12.15 0.98
C GLY A 186 -1.20 -12.96 1.42
N ALA A 187 -0.85 -14.06 0.73
CA ALA A 187 0.31 -14.87 1.05
C ALA A 187 1.47 -14.60 0.08
N SER A 188 2.62 -14.21 0.62
CA SER A 188 3.84 -14.03 -0.17
C SER A 188 4.25 -15.31 -0.90
N VAL A 189 4.53 -15.17 -2.20
CA VAL A 189 4.97 -16.29 -3.04
C VAL A 189 6.49 -16.49 -3.00
N ARG A 190 7.25 -15.64 -2.30
CA ARG A 190 8.74 -15.69 -2.27
C ARG A 190 9.32 -17.07 -1.92
N SER A 191 8.64 -17.83 -1.07
CA SER A 191 9.07 -19.18 -0.65
C SER A 191 8.47 -20.31 -1.48
N TYR A 192 7.67 -19.99 -2.50
CA TYR A 192 6.92 -20.99 -3.26
C TYR A 192 7.80 -21.56 -4.37
N SER A 193 7.79 -22.88 -4.49
CA SER A 193 8.20 -23.56 -5.73
C SER A 193 7.06 -23.52 -6.74
N HIS A 194 7.37 -23.76 -8.01
CA HIS A 194 6.38 -23.94 -9.07
C HIS A 194 5.29 -24.96 -8.69
N THR A 195 5.69 -26.11 -8.13
CA THR A 195 4.78 -27.15 -7.62
C THR A 195 3.93 -26.73 -6.41
N ARG A 196 4.45 -25.86 -5.53
CA ARG A 196 3.69 -25.35 -4.37
C ARG A 196 2.66 -24.32 -4.80
N LEU A 197 3.03 -23.44 -5.73
CA LEU A 197 2.11 -22.47 -6.32
C LEU A 197 0.98 -23.21 -7.07
N ALA A 198 1.32 -24.19 -7.90
CA ALA A 198 0.33 -25.01 -8.62
C ALA A 198 -0.67 -25.68 -7.67
N ARG A 199 -0.23 -26.26 -6.54
CA ARG A 199 -1.14 -26.86 -5.54
C ARG A 199 -2.03 -25.86 -4.81
N LYS A 200 -1.49 -24.68 -4.45
CA LYS A 200 -2.28 -23.60 -3.82
C LYS A 200 -3.38 -23.08 -4.75
N VAL A 201 -3.16 -23.22 -6.05
CA VAL A 201 -4.08 -22.86 -7.11
C VAL A 201 -5.09 -23.98 -7.46
N HIS A 202 -4.69 -25.25 -7.35
CA HIS A 202 -5.50 -26.38 -7.81
C HIS A 202 -6.21 -27.17 -6.70
N GLY A 203 -5.99 -26.83 -5.42
CA GLY A 203 -6.47 -27.67 -4.32
C GLY A 203 -5.81 -29.06 -4.32
N PRO A 204 -5.96 -29.84 -3.24
CA PRO A 204 -5.38 -31.18 -3.18
C PRO A 204 -6.29 -32.16 -3.93
N GLY A 205 -6.11 -32.39 -5.23
CA GLY A 205 -7.03 -33.31 -5.92
C GLY A 205 -6.83 -33.69 -7.39
N VAL A 206 -5.73 -33.38 -8.07
CA VAL A 206 -5.52 -33.90 -9.44
C VAL A 206 -4.09 -34.40 -9.63
N GLY A 207 -3.94 -35.72 -9.56
CA GLY A 207 -2.73 -36.43 -9.91
C GLY A 207 -2.58 -36.62 -11.43
N GLY A 208 -1.32 -36.69 -11.87
CA GLY A 208 -0.91 -37.43 -13.06
C GLY A 208 -0.97 -36.67 -14.39
N TRP A 209 0.13 -36.04 -14.79
CA TRP A 209 0.42 -35.82 -16.21
C TRP A 209 1.67 -36.62 -16.55
N GLY A 210 1.48 -37.66 -17.36
CA GLY A 210 2.52 -38.58 -17.79
C GLY A 210 3.52 -37.90 -18.73
N THR A 211 4.79 -38.09 -18.43
CA THR A 211 5.92 -37.73 -19.30
C THR A 211 5.92 -38.60 -20.55
N ARG A 212 5.82 -37.98 -21.73
CA ARG A 212 6.28 -38.60 -22.99
C ARG A 212 7.56 -37.89 -23.40
N ALA A 213 8.67 -38.63 -23.37
CA ALA A 213 10.01 -38.15 -23.68
C ALA A 213 10.14 -37.79 -25.17
N GLY A 214 10.72 -36.62 -25.43
CA GLY A 214 11.20 -36.18 -26.74
C GLY A 214 12.21 -35.05 -26.53
N ASN A 215 13.45 -35.26 -26.94
CA ASN A 215 14.55 -34.29 -26.87
C ASN A 215 14.31 -33.11 -27.83
N VAL A 216 14.59 -31.89 -27.39
CA VAL A 216 15.48 -30.87 -28.00
C VAL A 216 15.33 -29.57 -27.19
N THR A 217 16.47 -28.89 -27.06
CA THR A 217 16.79 -27.64 -26.38
C THR A 217 15.77 -26.50 -26.51
N GLU A 218 15.18 -26.14 -25.36
CA GLU A 218 14.68 -24.83 -24.88
C GLU A 218 13.70 -25.18 -23.75
N HIS A 219 14.06 -24.94 -22.49
CA HIS A 219 13.21 -25.32 -21.35
C HIS A 219 11.96 -24.44 -21.32
N PRO A 220 10.76 -24.92 -21.70
CA PRO A 220 9.57 -24.09 -21.68
C PRO A 220 9.09 -24.03 -20.23
N ALA A 221 9.10 -22.83 -19.64
CA ALA A 221 8.38 -22.58 -18.40
C ALA A 221 6.89 -22.88 -18.66
N PHE A 222 6.39 -24.04 -18.22
CA PHE A 222 5.01 -24.43 -18.45
C PHE A 222 4.07 -23.46 -17.70
N PRO A 223 3.15 -22.78 -18.41
CA PRO A 223 2.22 -21.84 -17.79
C PRO A 223 1.25 -22.59 -16.89
N ILE A 224 1.18 -22.20 -15.61
CA ILE A 224 0.15 -22.70 -14.68
C ILE A 224 -1.14 -21.89 -14.93
N GLN A 225 -2.20 -22.56 -15.37
CA GLN A 225 -3.53 -21.94 -15.44
C GLN A 225 -4.27 -22.12 -14.11
N LEU A 226 -4.83 -21.04 -13.55
CA LEU A 226 -5.63 -21.13 -12.33
C LEU A 226 -7.04 -21.62 -12.63
N LYS A 227 -7.26 -22.94 -12.66
CA LYS A 227 -8.60 -23.51 -12.94
C LYS A 227 -9.44 -23.84 -11.69
N GLN A 228 -8.83 -23.93 -10.50
CA GLN A 228 -9.49 -24.48 -9.30
C GLN A 228 -9.31 -23.67 -8.01
N SER A 229 -8.92 -22.40 -8.08
CA SER A 229 -9.18 -21.46 -6.98
C SER A 229 -10.69 -21.15 -6.95
N GLY A 230 -11.20 -20.62 -5.82
CA GLY A 230 -12.60 -20.21 -5.67
C GLY A 230 -13.08 -19.26 -6.78
N SER A 231 -14.28 -18.68 -6.67
CA SER A 231 -14.77 -17.75 -7.71
C SER A 231 -13.92 -16.48 -7.87
N LYS A 232 -13.01 -16.21 -6.92
CA LYS A 232 -12.22 -14.97 -6.82
C LYS A 232 -10.76 -15.27 -6.44
N VAL A 233 -9.85 -14.36 -6.81
CA VAL A 233 -8.44 -14.37 -6.39
C VAL A 233 -7.93 -12.93 -6.24
N THR A 234 -7.09 -12.68 -5.25
CA THR A 234 -6.42 -11.38 -5.06
C THR A 234 -4.92 -11.54 -5.30
N LEU A 235 -4.35 -10.70 -6.15
CA LEU A 235 -2.93 -10.70 -6.49
C LEU A 235 -2.28 -9.38 -6.07
N LEU A 236 -1.11 -9.45 -5.45
CA LEU A 236 -0.19 -8.31 -5.41
C LEU A 236 0.82 -8.50 -6.53
N VAL A 237 0.87 -7.53 -7.46
CA VAL A 237 1.73 -7.60 -8.65
C VAL A 237 2.59 -6.36 -8.79
N ALA A 238 3.76 -6.49 -9.42
CA ALA A 238 4.63 -5.37 -9.76
C ALA A 238 5.05 -5.44 -11.23
N SER A 239 5.08 -4.31 -11.93
CA SER A 239 5.76 -4.26 -13.24
C SER A 239 7.26 -4.53 -13.06
N SER A 240 7.99 -4.83 -14.14
CA SER A 240 9.44 -5.03 -14.05
C SER A 240 10.18 -3.82 -13.48
N ALA A 241 9.77 -2.60 -13.85
CA ALA A 241 10.36 -1.37 -13.33
C ALA A 241 10.10 -1.20 -11.82
N VAL A 242 8.89 -1.51 -11.36
CA VAL A 242 8.53 -1.46 -9.94
C VAL A 242 9.29 -2.55 -9.17
N GLU A 243 9.33 -3.79 -9.66
CA GLU A 243 10.09 -4.89 -9.03
C GLU A 243 11.56 -4.50 -8.87
N GLU A 244 12.19 -3.99 -9.94
CA GLU A 244 13.58 -3.57 -9.94
C GLU A 244 13.84 -2.43 -8.96
N PHE A 245 12.95 -1.44 -8.90
CA PHE A 245 13.04 -0.33 -7.95
C PHE A 245 13.14 -0.83 -6.51
N TYR A 246 12.27 -1.76 -6.10
CA TYR A 246 12.28 -2.31 -4.73
C TYR A 246 13.46 -3.27 -4.52
N ARG A 247 13.78 -4.11 -5.50
CA ARG A 247 14.87 -5.09 -5.44
C ARG A 247 16.23 -4.43 -5.25
N LEU A 248 16.55 -3.42 -6.06
CA LEU A 248 17.82 -2.69 -5.97
C LEU A 248 17.99 -1.95 -4.63
N ARG A 249 16.88 -1.59 -3.98
CA ARG A 249 16.88 -0.91 -2.68
C ARG A 249 16.71 -1.85 -1.48
N GLY A 250 16.67 -3.17 -1.70
CA GLY A 250 16.45 -4.17 -0.65
C GLY A 250 15.11 -4.00 0.09
N LEU A 251 14.14 -3.31 -0.52
CA LEU A 251 12.87 -3.00 0.10
C LEU A 251 11.88 -4.16 -0.07
N ARG A 252 11.08 -4.41 0.97
CA ARG A 252 10.04 -5.43 0.94
C ARG A 252 8.72 -4.78 0.53
N VAL A 253 8.26 -5.13 -0.66
CA VAL A 253 6.93 -4.78 -1.14
C VAL A 253 5.88 -5.50 -0.30
N THR A 254 4.89 -4.76 0.15
CA THR A 254 3.69 -5.28 0.83
C THR A 254 2.47 -4.69 0.17
N ALA A 255 1.31 -5.30 0.43
CA ALA A 255 0.05 -4.82 -0.09
C ALA A 255 -0.27 -3.38 0.39
N ALA A 256 0.22 -2.96 1.55
CA ALA A 256 0.05 -1.60 2.09
C ALA A 256 0.65 -0.49 1.21
N LEU A 257 1.61 -0.82 0.34
CA LEU A 257 2.21 0.13 -0.61
C LEU A 257 1.50 0.15 -1.96
N ALA A 258 0.46 -0.68 -2.14
CA ALA A 258 -0.15 -0.91 -3.42
C ALA A 258 -1.12 0.17 -3.86
N ASP A 259 -1.16 0.40 -5.16
CA ASP A 259 -2.27 1.08 -5.80
C ASP A 259 -3.51 0.17 -5.73
N THR A 260 -4.54 0.66 -5.04
CA THR A 260 -5.84 0.00 -4.84
C THR A 260 -6.92 0.55 -5.76
N SER A 261 -6.57 1.42 -6.72
CA SER A 261 -7.51 2.03 -7.67
C SER A 261 -8.27 0.99 -8.51
N TRP A 262 -7.73 -0.22 -8.66
CA TRP A 262 -8.31 -1.32 -9.42
C TRP A 262 -9.23 -2.25 -8.60
N LEU A 263 -9.33 -2.03 -7.29
CA LEU A 263 -10.21 -2.83 -6.45
C LEU A 263 -11.67 -2.44 -6.68
N PRO A 264 -12.59 -3.43 -6.72
CA PRO A 264 -14.00 -3.19 -6.98
C PRO A 264 -14.73 -2.54 -5.80
N PHE A 265 -14.12 -2.56 -4.61
CA PHE A 265 -14.69 -2.03 -3.38
C PHE A 265 -14.11 -0.63 -3.12
N LYS A 266 -14.99 0.37 -3.17
CA LYS A 266 -14.65 1.78 -2.95
C LYS A 266 -15.28 2.25 -1.66
N VAL A 267 -14.48 2.95 -0.86
CA VAL A 267 -15.02 3.72 0.26
C VAL A 267 -15.82 4.90 -0.28
N ARG A 268 -16.83 5.33 0.47
CA ARG A 268 -17.68 6.48 0.14
C ARG A 268 -17.49 7.54 1.19
N GLU A 269 -17.32 8.79 0.75
CA GLU A 269 -17.29 9.95 1.62
C GLU A 269 -18.69 10.58 1.61
N LEU A 270 -19.37 10.54 2.76
CA LEU A 270 -20.72 11.04 2.94
C LEU A 270 -20.65 12.37 3.66
N HIS A 271 -20.96 13.46 2.94
CA HIS A 271 -21.09 14.79 3.54
C HIS A 271 -22.55 15.06 3.83
N MET A 272 -22.86 15.44 5.07
CA MET A 272 -24.23 15.76 5.46
C MET A 272 -24.27 16.93 6.43
N VAL A 273 -25.30 17.76 6.27
CA VAL A 273 -25.65 18.87 7.14
C VAL A 273 -26.82 18.43 8.01
N LYS A 274 -26.77 18.76 9.30
CA LYS A 274 -27.75 18.34 10.29
C LYS A 274 -29.09 19.03 10.00
N GLY A 275 -30.15 18.24 9.89
CA GLY A 275 -31.51 18.75 9.78
C GLY A 275 -32.14 19.02 11.16
N PRO A 276 -33.36 19.57 11.21
CA PRO A 276 -34.11 19.75 12.45
C PRO A 276 -34.40 18.42 13.18
N ALA A 277 -34.47 17.31 12.45
CA ALA A 277 -34.61 15.95 12.97
C ALA A 277 -33.25 15.25 13.22
N GLY A 278 -32.13 15.97 13.12
CA GLY A 278 -30.78 15.40 13.16
C GLY A 278 -30.31 14.90 11.79
N TYR A 279 -29.44 13.90 11.79
CA TYR A 279 -28.87 13.32 10.55
C TYR A 279 -29.73 12.19 9.95
N GLY A 280 -30.54 11.50 10.76
CA GLY A 280 -31.42 10.42 10.32
C GLY A 280 -30.76 9.05 10.17
N PHE A 281 -29.90 8.68 11.12
CA PHE A 281 -29.29 7.35 11.19
C PHE A 281 -28.95 6.99 12.65
N LEU A 282 -28.78 5.70 12.91
CA LEU A 282 -28.23 5.16 14.14
C LEU A 282 -26.82 4.58 13.92
N LEU A 283 -25.99 4.67 14.96
CA LEU A 283 -24.68 4.00 15.00
C LEU A 283 -24.81 2.78 15.90
N LYS A 284 -24.30 1.64 15.44
CA LYS A 284 -24.30 0.38 16.19
C LYS A 284 -22.89 -0.19 16.27
N GLU A 285 -22.51 -0.63 17.47
CA GLU A 285 -21.29 -1.43 17.65
C GLU A 285 -21.56 -2.89 17.26
N GLY A 286 -20.63 -3.52 16.54
CA GLY A 286 -20.73 -4.91 16.12
C GLY A 286 -19.37 -5.57 15.91
N ASP A 287 -19.35 -6.89 15.86
CA ASP A 287 -18.14 -7.67 15.66
C ASP A 287 -17.74 -7.70 14.18
N CYS A 288 -16.47 -7.41 13.90
CA CYS A 288 -15.84 -7.62 12.60
C CYS A 288 -15.36 -9.07 12.46
N SER A 289 -15.15 -9.53 11.21
CA SER A 289 -14.65 -10.89 10.93
C SER A 289 -13.23 -11.13 11.46
N SER A 290 -12.49 -10.05 11.74
CA SER A 290 -11.19 -10.04 12.41
C SER A 290 -11.24 -10.30 13.91
N GLY A 291 -12.44 -10.29 14.52
CA GLY A 291 -12.64 -10.37 15.98
C GLY A 291 -12.49 -9.04 16.72
N ALA A 292 -12.26 -7.93 16.01
CA ALA A 292 -12.31 -6.57 16.55
C ALA A 292 -13.76 -6.05 16.54
N THR A 293 -14.09 -5.10 17.42
CA THR A 293 -15.37 -4.37 17.34
C THR A 293 -15.27 -3.20 16.37
N GLY A 294 -16.32 -2.99 15.59
CA GLY A 294 -16.46 -1.92 14.60
C GLY A 294 -17.76 -1.13 14.79
N GLN A 295 -17.85 0.02 14.11
CA GLN A 295 -19.00 0.92 14.17
C GLN A 295 -19.75 0.89 12.85
N PHE A 296 -21.04 0.56 12.88
CA PHE A 296 -21.87 0.32 11.69
C PHE A 296 -23.05 1.26 11.65
N LEU A 297 -23.40 1.70 10.44
CA LEU A 297 -24.54 2.56 10.17
C LEU A 297 -25.79 1.69 10.09
N TRP A 298 -26.83 2.09 10.82
CA TRP A 298 -28.06 1.34 11.00
C TRP A 298 -29.27 2.26 10.97
N ASP A 299 -30.45 1.74 10.63
CA ASP A 299 -31.74 2.46 10.69
C ASP A 299 -31.69 3.84 10.01
N VAL A 300 -31.48 3.84 8.70
CA VAL A 300 -31.38 5.09 7.90
C VAL A 300 -32.78 5.56 7.56
N ASP A 301 -33.13 6.75 8.04
CA ASP A 301 -34.46 7.34 7.87
C ASP A 301 -34.65 7.88 6.44
N GLU A 302 -35.77 7.52 5.81
CA GLU A 302 -36.13 7.97 4.46
C GLU A 302 -36.29 9.49 4.40
N GLY A 303 -35.68 10.11 3.39
CA GLY A 303 -35.74 11.55 3.14
C GLY A 303 -34.88 12.41 4.07
N LEU A 304 -34.17 11.84 5.05
CA LEU A 304 -33.26 12.58 5.94
C LEU A 304 -31.84 12.73 5.36
N PRO A 305 -31.01 13.65 5.92
CA PRO A 305 -29.69 13.97 5.35
C PRO A 305 -28.77 12.76 5.12
N ALA A 306 -28.84 11.74 5.99
CA ALA A 306 -28.06 10.51 5.85
C ALA A 306 -28.37 9.75 4.54
N GLU A 307 -29.65 9.50 4.25
CA GLU A 307 -30.05 8.83 3.01
C GLU A 307 -29.68 9.66 1.79
N GLN A 308 -29.92 10.98 1.83
CA GLN A 308 -29.58 11.90 0.74
C GLN A 308 -28.08 11.94 0.44
N ALA A 309 -27.23 11.77 1.46
CA ALA A 309 -25.79 11.65 1.30
C ALA A 309 -25.36 10.29 0.72
N GLY A 310 -26.29 9.34 0.54
CA GLY A 310 -26.03 8.00 0.01
C GLY A 310 -25.62 6.98 1.07
N MET A 311 -25.96 7.20 2.34
CA MET A 311 -25.76 6.23 3.41
C MET A 311 -26.57 4.95 3.15
N LYS A 312 -25.98 3.79 3.43
CA LYS A 312 -26.69 2.51 3.36
C LYS A 312 -26.59 1.78 4.69
N GLU A 313 -27.67 1.09 5.05
CA GLU A 313 -27.69 0.23 6.23
C GLU A 313 -26.62 -0.87 6.10
N GLY A 314 -25.89 -1.12 7.19
CA GLY A 314 -24.81 -2.09 7.27
C GLY A 314 -23.45 -1.56 6.84
N ASP A 315 -23.34 -0.34 6.31
CA ASP A 315 -22.05 0.28 6.02
C ASP A 315 -21.20 0.40 7.29
N ARG A 316 -19.92 0.01 7.21
CA ARG A 316 -18.98 0.23 8.31
C ARG A 316 -18.39 1.64 8.23
N LEU A 317 -18.37 2.33 9.36
CA LEU A 317 -17.72 3.62 9.52
C LEU A 317 -16.21 3.45 9.73
N LEU A 318 -15.41 4.19 8.99
CA LEU A 318 -13.94 4.12 9.00
C LEU A 318 -13.30 5.40 9.52
N ALA A 319 -13.86 6.56 9.19
CA ALA A 319 -13.35 7.86 9.63
C ALA A 319 -14.48 8.88 9.78
N VAL A 320 -14.26 9.85 10.68
CA VAL A 320 -15.15 10.98 10.92
C VAL A 320 -14.35 12.26 10.75
N ASN A 321 -14.83 13.16 9.89
CA ASN A 321 -14.21 14.46 9.57
C ASN A 321 -12.74 14.35 9.13
N GLY A 322 -12.40 13.28 8.41
CA GLY A 322 -11.05 13.01 7.90
C GLY A 322 -10.10 12.40 8.93
N GLU A 323 -10.59 12.00 10.11
CA GLU A 323 -9.80 11.34 11.12
C GLU A 323 -10.35 9.93 11.40
N SER A 324 -9.48 8.93 11.36
CA SER A 324 -9.85 7.53 11.62
C SER A 324 -10.49 7.35 13.00
N ILE A 325 -11.38 6.37 13.09
CA ILE A 325 -12.00 5.91 14.33
C ILE A 325 -11.45 4.56 14.80
N GLU A 326 -10.42 4.03 14.13
CA GLU A 326 -9.76 2.79 14.52
C GLU A 326 -9.24 2.88 15.97
N GLY A 327 -9.59 1.90 16.80
CA GLY A 327 -9.23 1.85 18.22
C GLY A 327 -10.06 2.76 19.14
N LEU A 328 -11.03 3.52 18.60
CA LEU A 328 -11.99 4.25 19.41
C LEU A 328 -13.14 3.34 19.84
N ASP A 329 -13.64 3.55 21.05
CA ASP A 329 -14.89 2.94 21.49
C ASP A 329 -16.12 3.62 20.85
N HIS A 330 -17.30 3.04 21.07
CA HIS A 330 -18.56 3.55 20.54
C HIS A 330 -18.82 5.00 20.98
N GLN A 331 -18.61 5.32 22.26
CA GLN A 331 -18.90 6.64 22.81
C GLN A 331 -17.94 7.70 22.25
N GLN A 332 -16.65 7.39 22.16
CA GLN A 332 -15.63 8.24 21.56
C GLN A 332 -15.95 8.53 20.08
N THR A 333 -16.45 7.53 19.35
CA THR A 333 -16.88 7.70 17.97
C THR A 333 -18.08 8.64 17.87
N VAL A 334 -19.10 8.46 18.70
CA VAL A 334 -20.28 9.33 18.75
C VAL A 334 -19.89 10.78 19.07
N LEU A 335 -19.02 10.99 20.06
CA LEU A 335 -18.52 12.33 20.40
C LEU A 335 -17.82 13.00 19.21
N ARG A 336 -17.10 12.22 18.39
CA ARG A 336 -16.41 12.70 17.20
C ARG A 336 -17.38 13.11 16.08
N ILE A 337 -18.47 12.36 15.91
CA ILE A 337 -19.57 12.70 14.98
C ILE A 337 -20.25 13.99 15.43
N CYS A 338 -20.50 14.13 16.73
CA CYS A 338 -21.14 15.29 17.34
C CYS A 338 -20.22 16.50 17.53
N ALA A 339 -18.92 16.38 17.28
CA ALA A 339 -17.95 17.46 17.54
C ALA A 339 -18.18 18.72 16.71
N ARG A 340 -18.87 18.59 15.57
CA ARG A 340 -19.32 19.71 14.73
C ARG A 340 -20.84 19.75 14.77
N ASP A 341 -21.40 20.85 15.27
CA ASP A 341 -22.84 20.94 15.58
C ASP A 341 -23.74 20.79 14.35
N GLU A 342 -23.29 21.29 13.19
CA GLU A 342 -24.13 21.44 11.99
C GLU A 342 -23.76 20.52 10.83
N GLN A 343 -22.57 19.92 10.80
CA GLN A 343 -22.15 19.09 9.65
C GLN A 343 -21.16 18.01 10.03
N VAL A 344 -21.23 16.88 9.34
CA VAL A 344 -20.28 15.78 9.48
C VAL A 344 -19.90 15.20 8.13
N THR A 345 -18.67 14.74 8.03
CA THR A 345 -18.18 13.95 6.90
C THR A 345 -17.81 12.56 7.40
N LEU A 346 -18.45 11.53 6.86
CA LEU A 346 -18.22 10.14 7.24
C LEU A 346 -17.55 9.40 6.09
N LEU A 347 -16.49 8.65 6.37
CA LEU A 347 -15.88 7.74 5.41
C LEU A 347 -16.36 6.33 5.71
N VAL A 348 -17.02 5.70 4.77
CA VAL A 348 -17.71 4.42 4.98
C VAL A 348 -17.34 3.39 3.93
N ILE A 349 -17.53 2.11 4.25
CA ILE A 349 -17.41 1.01 3.29
C ILE A 349 -18.60 0.06 3.40
N ASP A 350 -19.03 -0.48 2.26
CA ASP A 350 -20.09 -1.49 2.25
C ASP A 350 -19.61 -2.83 2.85
N PRO A 351 -20.53 -3.70 3.32
CA PRO A 351 -20.17 -4.98 3.95
C PRO A 351 -19.27 -5.89 3.11
N ALA A 352 -19.46 -5.93 1.78
CA ALA A 352 -18.66 -6.79 0.92
C ALA A 352 -17.23 -6.25 0.75
N GLY A 353 -17.09 -4.93 0.71
CA GLY A 353 -15.79 -4.25 0.78
C GLY A 353 -15.10 -4.47 2.12
N ASP A 354 -15.83 -4.33 3.23
CA ASP A 354 -15.28 -4.51 4.56
C ASP A 354 -14.72 -5.94 4.75
N GLU A 355 -15.50 -6.95 4.39
CA GLU A 355 -15.08 -8.36 4.41
C GLU A 355 -13.81 -8.56 3.56
N PHE A 356 -13.79 -7.96 2.36
CA PHE A 356 -12.62 -8.04 1.48
C PHE A 356 -11.37 -7.47 2.16
N TYR A 357 -11.39 -6.22 2.63
CA TYR A 357 -10.19 -5.57 3.20
C TYR A 357 -9.70 -6.24 4.49
N GLN A 358 -10.62 -6.79 5.30
CA GLN A 358 -10.28 -7.61 6.46
C GLN A 358 -9.60 -8.93 6.04
N SER A 359 -10.08 -9.59 4.98
CA SER A 359 -9.53 -10.87 4.50
C SER A 359 -8.13 -10.76 3.90
N VAL A 360 -7.79 -9.61 3.30
CA VAL A 360 -6.49 -9.38 2.67
C VAL A 360 -5.44 -8.83 3.65
N GLY A 361 -5.78 -8.67 4.93
CA GLY A 361 -4.86 -8.21 5.97
C GLY A 361 -4.45 -6.74 5.83
N PHE A 362 -5.26 -5.93 5.14
CA PHE A 362 -5.08 -4.49 5.12
C PHE A 362 -5.60 -3.88 6.42
N GLY A 363 -4.86 -2.92 6.98
CA GLY A 363 -5.46 -1.94 7.88
C GLY A 363 -6.55 -1.16 7.14
N ASP A 364 -7.45 -0.53 7.87
CA ASP A 364 -8.70 0.03 7.38
C ASP A 364 -8.65 0.73 6.00
N PRO A 365 -9.56 0.48 5.03
CA PRO A 365 -9.49 1.06 3.69
C PRO A 365 -9.68 2.59 3.64
N ALA A 366 -9.96 3.23 4.79
CA ALA A 366 -9.91 4.69 4.96
C ALA A 366 -8.61 5.31 4.44
N TRP A 367 -7.58 4.50 4.42
CA TRP A 367 -6.19 4.82 4.21
C TRP A 367 -5.76 4.92 2.73
N SER A 368 -6.61 4.46 1.80
CA SER A 368 -6.23 4.30 0.39
C SER A 368 -6.94 5.28 -0.58
N CYS A 369 -7.64 6.30 -0.06
CA CYS A 369 -8.27 7.31 -0.92
C CYS A 369 -7.27 8.38 -1.42
N PRO A 370 -7.33 8.75 -2.72
CA PRO A 370 -6.50 9.80 -3.30
C PRO A 370 -6.70 11.15 -2.60
#